data_AF-A0AA39NCD9-F1
#
_entry.id   AF-A0AA39NCD9-F1
#
_cell.length_a   1.000
_cell.length_b   1.000
_cell.length_c   1.000
_cell.angle_alpha   90.00
_cell.angle_beta   90.00
_cell.angle_gamma   90.00
#
_symmetry.space_group_name_H-M   'P 1'
#
loop_
_entity.id
_entity.type
_entity.pdbx_description
1 polymer ?
#
loop_
_entity_poly.entity_id
_entity_poly.type
_entity_poly.pdbx_seq_one_letter_code
_entity_poly.pdbx_strand_id
1 'polypeptide(L)'
;MIRLALVLALLYLQSVHGSNIVLTNDDGWAVALVRAQNDALKAAGHDVVLSCPAENKSGTGSSSATATVLASPCEFDTCPAGSPAEGFNASDPHLNYVNAFPVDSARYGIQTLAPQFFNGSAPDFVVSGPNVGNNLGSTVLISGTVGAACEAAHEGIPSIAFSAATGSQVSYTTLESNPDSADTLAARTYAALSVQFVQALTAAGGTILPTNVSVNVNYPSTSNCPDVSNFSFVLSRINEDTSATDVEWCGTTNLPAESNVVKQGCFASVSVFNASTKSDVDANTQAFVLGRINGSLTCLPDGSSSNGQVTNDGAITMETTTKTTVAAAMVMAMMTS
;
A
#
# COMPACT_ATOMS: atom_id res chain seq x y z
N MET A 1 54.28 12.69 14.04
CA MET A 1 52.87 13.11 14.22
C MET A 1 52.45 13.75 12.91
N ILE A 2 51.51 13.30 12.07
CA ILE A 2 50.42 12.31 12.15
C ILE A 2 50.31 11.72 10.72
N ARG A 3 50.19 10.39 10.61
CA ARG A 3 49.83 9.71 9.35
C ARG A 3 48.31 9.82 9.17
N LEU A 4 47.86 10.53 8.14
CA LEU A 4 46.44 10.61 7.78
C LEU A 4 46.08 9.34 7.01
N ALA A 5 45.44 8.39 7.69
CA ALA A 5 44.87 7.21 7.05
C ALA A 5 43.54 7.60 6.40
N LEU A 6 43.49 7.53 5.06
CA LEU A 6 42.24 7.48 4.31
C LEU A 6 41.49 6.22 4.73
N VAL A 7 40.45 6.36 5.54
CA VAL A 7 39.42 5.32 5.68
C VAL A 7 38.49 5.50 4.49
N LEU A 8 38.73 4.71 3.45
CA LEU A 8 37.81 4.52 2.33
C LEU A 8 36.58 3.80 2.91
N ALA A 9 35.55 4.55 3.29
CA ALA A 9 34.24 3.98 3.54
C ALA A 9 33.70 3.49 2.18
N LEU A 10 33.91 2.21 1.86
CA LEU A 10 33.05 1.50 0.93
C LEU A 10 31.66 1.46 1.56
N LEU A 11 30.87 2.51 1.35
CA LEU A 11 29.44 2.40 1.37
C LEU A 11 29.10 1.37 0.31
N TYR A 12 28.65 0.19 0.73
CA TYR A 12 27.87 -0.68 -0.12
C TYR A 12 26.69 0.15 -0.60
N LEU A 13 26.80 0.71 -1.81
CA LEU A 13 25.64 1.05 -2.63
C LEU A 13 24.95 -0.28 -2.87
N GLN A 14 24.08 -0.69 -1.95
CA GLN A 14 23.03 -1.61 -2.33
C GLN A 14 22.24 -0.84 -3.40
N SER A 15 22.36 -1.30 -4.65
CA SER A 15 21.45 -0.91 -5.69
C SER A 15 20.06 -1.26 -5.18
N VAL A 16 19.32 -0.27 -4.69
CA VAL A 16 17.88 -0.40 -4.53
C VAL A 16 17.37 -0.47 -5.97
N HIS A 17 17.35 -1.67 -6.54
CA HIS A 17 16.65 -1.90 -7.77
C HIS A 17 15.18 -1.69 -7.44
N GLY A 18 14.60 -0.62 -7.98
CA GLY A 18 13.17 -0.39 -7.89
C GLY A 18 12.42 -1.58 -8.46
N SER A 19 11.44 -2.10 -7.70
CA SER A 19 10.52 -3.13 -8.18
C SER A 19 9.67 -2.60 -9.33
N ASN A 20 9.33 -3.51 -10.25
CA ASN A 20 8.29 -3.32 -11.25
C ASN A 20 6.92 -3.53 -10.59
N ILE A 21 6.12 -2.48 -10.49
CA ILE A 21 4.84 -2.48 -9.76
C ILE A 21 3.68 -2.22 -10.71
N VAL A 22 2.70 -3.11 -10.70
CA VAL A 22 1.35 -2.79 -11.18
C VAL A 22 0.55 -2.19 -10.02
N LEU A 23 0.05 -0.98 -10.22
CA LEU A 23 -0.83 -0.29 -9.28
C LEU A 23 -2.27 -0.33 -9.81
N THR A 24 -3.22 -0.72 -8.98
CA THR A 24 -4.65 -0.79 -9.31
C THR A 24 -5.51 -0.28 -8.14
N ASN A 25 -6.83 -0.19 -8.32
CA ASN A 25 -7.81 0.09 -7.25
C ASN A 25 -9.22 -0.29 -7.74
N ASP A 26 -10.25 0.00 -6.93
CA ASP A 26 -11.66 -0.03 -7.35
C ASP A 26 -12.37 1.33 -7.33
N ASP A 27 -11.76 2.39 -6.78
CA ASP A 27 -12.35 3.73 -6.82
C ASP A 27 -12.26 4.38 -8.19
N GLY A 28 -11.34 3.94 -9.07
CA GLY A 28 -11.14 4.49 -10.41
C GLY A 28 -9.79 5.18 -10.61
N TRP A 29 -9.34 5.25 -11.86
CA TRP A 29 -7.98 5.67 -12.25
C TRP A 29 -7.66 7.14 -11.99
N ALA A 30 -8.69 7.97 -11.87
CA ALA A 30 -8.59 9.42 -11.77
C ALA A 30 -8.78 9.95 -10.33
N VAL A 31 -8.82 9.07 -9.32
CA VAL A 31 -9.01 9.44 -7.92
C VAL A 31 -7.68 9.88 -7.28
N ALA A 32 -7.72 10.93 -6.46
CA ALA A 32 -6.54 11.50 -5.82
C ALA A 32 -5.72 10.51 -4.97
N LEU A 33 -6.36 9.57 -4.27
CA LEU A 33 -5.66 8.57 -3.44
C LEU A 33 -4.71 7.69 -4.27
N VAL A 34 -5.21 7.05 -5.33
CA VAL A 34 -4.39 6.15 -6.16
C VAL A 34 -3.32 6.93 -6.94
N ARG A 35 -3.58 8.20 -7.26
CA ARG A 35 -2.62 9.07 -7.94
C ARG A 35 -1.50 9.53 -7.02
N ALA A 36 -1.81 9.90 -5.78
CA ALA A 36 -0.78 10.16 -4.77
C ALA A 36 0.06 8.90 -4.47
N GLN A 37 -0.58 7.72 -4.43
CA GLN A 37 0.10 6.44 -4.28
C GLN A 37 1.07 6.15 -5.42
N ASN A 38 0.63 6.35 -6.67
CA ASN A 38 1.48 6.23 -7.85
C ASN A 38 2.72 7.12 -7.74
N ASP A 39 2.52 8.40 -7.44
CA ASP A 39 3.60 9.38 -7.39
C ASP A 39 4.59 9.06 -6.26
N ALA A 40 4.10 8.62 -5.10
CA ALA A 40 4.94 8.23 -3.98
C ALA A 40 5.76 6.95 -4.27
N LEU A 41 5.17 5.94 -4.91
CA LEU A 41 5.89 4.73 -5.32
C LEU A 41 6.97 5.04 -6.36
N LYS A 42 6.66 5.85 -7.39
CA LYS A 42 7.64 6.31 -8.38
C LYS A 42 8.76 7.12 -7.71
N ALA A 43 8.43 8.04 -6.80
CA ALA A 43 9.41 8.84 -6.06
C ALA A 43 10.31 7.99 -5.14
N ALA A 44 9.83 6.84 -4.69
CA ALA A 44 10.63 5.86 -3.94
C ALA A 44 11.57 5.02 -4.84
N GLY A 45 11.56 5.24 -6.15
CA GLY A 45 12.45 4.61 -7.12
C GLY A 45 11.88 3.38 -7.82
N HIS A 46 10.61 3.05 -7.62
CA HIS A 46 9.95 1.94 -8.31
C HIS A 46 9.56 2.30 -9.75
N ASP A 47 9.53 1.30 -10.64
CA ASP A 47 8.92 1.44 -11.96
C ASP A 47 7.45 1.04 -11.85
N VAL A 48 6.54 1.99 -12.10
CA VAL A 48 5.11 1.82 -11.76
C VAL A 48 4.25 2.04 -12.99
N VAL A 49 3.39 1.06 -13.28
CA VAL A 49 2.28 1.21 -14.22
C VAL A 49 0.96 1.11 -13.47
N LEU A 50 0.12 2.14 -13.61
CA LEU A 50 -1.23 2.19 -13.05
C LEU A 50 -2.22 1.61 -14.08
N SER A 51 -3.05 0.68 -13.62
CA SER A 51 -4.12 0.03 -14.36
C SER A 51 -5.36 -0.08 -13.48
N CYS A 52 -6.28 0.87 -13.63
CA CYS A 52 -7.45 1.03 -12.77
C CYS A 52 -8.75 1.06 -13.58
N PRO A 53 -9.91 0.81 -12.96
CA PRO A 53 -11.19 1.04 -13.60
C PRO A 53 -11.35 2.48 -14.12
N ALA A 54 -12.08 2.65 -15.22
CA ALA A 54 -12.42 3.97 -15.76
C ALA A 54 -13.40 4.77 -14.86
N GLU A 55 -14.17 4.07 -14.03
CA GLU A 55 -15.17 4.59 -13.09
C GLU A 55 -15.09 3.84 -11.75
N ASN A 56 -15.70 4.37 -10.68
CA ASN A 56 -15.91 3.65 -9.43
C ASN A 56 -16.55 2.26 -9.66
N LYS A 57 -15.93 1.23 -9.09
CA LYS A 57 -16.41 -0.16 -9.02
C LYS A 57 -16.33 -0.71 -7.58
N SER A 58 -16.45 0.12 -6.56
CA SER A 58 -16.54 -0.31 -5.16
C SER A 58 -17.70 -1.30 -4.96
N GLY A 59 -17.51 -2.29 -4.08
CA GLY A 59 -18.53 -3.29 -3.77
C GLY A 59 -18.71 -4.40 -4.80
N THR A 60 -17.83 -4.48 -5.81
CA THR A 60 -17.93 -5.48 -6.90
C THR A 60 -17.22 -6.80 -6.59
N GLY A 61 -16.49 -6.87 -5.47
CA GLY A 61 -15.77 -8.05 -5.03
C GLY A 61 -14.78 -8.54 -6.08
N SER A 62 -15.00 -9.76 -6.57
CA SER A 62 -14.17 -10.37 -7.62
C SER A 62 -14.94 -10.54 -8.93
N SER A 63 -15.92 -9.67 -9.18
CA SER A 63 -16.67 -9.64 -10.44
C SER A 63 -15.73 -9.33 -11.61
N SER A 64 -15.99 -9.93 -12.77
CA SER A 64 -15.17 -9.81 -13.98
C SER A 64 -16.08 -9.65 -15.21
N ALA A 65 -15.63 -8.85 -16.17
CA ALA A 65 -16.29 -8.64 -17.45
C ALA A 65 -15.26 -8.32 -18.54
N THR A 66 -15.60 -8.64 -19.79
CA THR A 66 -14.83 -8.14 -20.93
C THR A 66 -14.92 -6.63 -20.99
N ALA A 67 -13.78 -5.95 -21.09
CA ALA A 67 -13.75 -4.51 -21.25
C ALA A 67 -14.44 -4.09 -22.55
N THR A 68 -15.20 -2.99 -22.50
CA THR A 68 -15.98 -2.49 -23.64
C THR A 68 -15.76 -1.00 -23.83
N VAL A 69 -16.04 -0.49 -25.03
CA VAL A 69 -16.01 0.96 -25.31
C VAL A 69 -16.86 1.71 -24.28
N LEU A 70 -16.35 2.84 -23.79
CA LEU A 70 -17.02 3.65 -22.78
C LEU A 70 -18.39 4.15 -23.25
N ALA A 71 -19.45 3.74 -22.55
CA ALA A 71 -20.80 4.26 -22.78
C ALA A 71 -21.03 5.63 -22.11
N SER A 72 -20.32 5.88 -21.01
CA SER A 72 -20.31 7.13 -20.25
C SER A 72 -18.88 7.67 -20.18
N PRO A 73 -18.67 8.97 -19.89
CA PRO A 73 -17.33 9.48 -19.59
C PRO A 73 -16.67 8.73 -18.42
N CYS A 74 -15.34 8.69 -18.40
CA CYS A 74 -14.59 8.31 -17.21
C CYS A 74 -14.93 9.26 -16.04
N GLU A 75 -14.59 8.85 -14.83
CA GLU A 75 -14.67 9.74 -13.66
C GLU A 75 -13.97 11.08 -13.89
N PHE A 76 -14.63 12.13 -13.38
CA PHE A 76 -14.21 13.52 -13.50
C PHE A 76 -14.02 13.98 -14.97
N ASP A 77 -14.78 13.39 -15.90
CA ASP A 77 -14.74 13.67 -17.34
C ASP A 77 -13.34 13.52 -17.96
N THR A 78 -12.50 12.66 -17.35
CA THR A 78 -11.10 12.48 -17.77
C THR A 78 -10.93 11.76 -19.11
N CYS A 79 -11.99 11.10 -19.57
CA CYS A 79 -12.12 10.58 -20.92
C CYS A 79 -13.59 10.69 -21.37
N PRO A 80 -13.89 11.03 -22.63
CA PRO A 80 -15.27 11.16 -23.11
C PRO A 80 -15.93 9.80 -23.36
N ALA A 81 -17.27 9.78 -23.37
CA ALA A 81 -18.02 8.64 -23.90
C ALA A 81 -17.60 8.34 -25.36
N GLY A 82 -17.57 7.06 -25.71
CA GLY A 82 -17.04 6.55 -26.97
C GLY A 82 -15.53 6.30 -26.97
N SER A 83 -14.83 6.60 -25.87
CA SER A 83 -13.42 6.23 -25.72
C SER A 83 -13.23 4.70 -25.75
N PRO A 84 -12.05 4.20 -26.19
CA PRO A 84 -11.78 2.77 -26.27
C PRO A 84 -11.93 2.04 -24.92
N ALA A 85 -12.03 0.71 -24.95
CA ALA A 85 -12.20 -0.10 -23.74
C ALA A 85 -11.05 0.07 -22.73
N GLU A 86 -9.84 0.28 -23.23
CA GLU A 86 -8.66 0.60 -22.46
C GLU A 86 -7.98 1.84 -23.06
N GLY A 87 -7.40 2.68 -22.21
CA GLY A 87 -6.67 3.85 -22.65
C GLY A 87 -5.78 4.42 -21.56
N PHE A 88 -5.12 5.53 -21.84
CA PHE A 88 -4.12 6.11 -20.95
C PHE A 88 -4.16 7.64 -20.92
N ASN A 89 -3.52 8.21 -19.90
CA ASN A 89 -3.34 9.65 -19.79
C ASN A 89 -2.41 10.16 -20.90
N ALA A 90 -2.85 11.13 -21.69
CA ALA A 90 -2.05 11.67 -22.80
C ALA A 90 -0.67 12.19 -22.37
N SER A 91 -0.51 12.63 -21.12
CA SER A 91 0.74 13.15 -20.58
C SER A 91 1.66 12.07 -19.98
N ASP A 92 1.14 10.88 -19.66
CA ASP A 92 1.93 9.76 -19.14
C ASP A 92 1.25 8.41 -19.50
N PRO A 93 1.84 7.62 -20.42
CA PRO A 93 1.30 6.32 -20.81
C PRO A 93 1.34 5.26 -19.71
N HIS A 94 2.02 5.49 -18.58
CA HIS A 94 1.97 4.58 -17.43
C HIS A 94 0.65 4.69 -16.65
N LEU A 95 -0.22 5.64 -16.98
CA LEU A 95 -1.44 5.92 -16.22
C LEU A 95 -2.66 5.49 -17.04
N ASN A 96 -3.10 4.25 -16.84
CA ASN A 96 -4.09 3.59 -17.68
C ASN A 96 -5.44 3.41 -16.99
N TYR A 97 -6.50 3.50 -17.78
CA TYR A 97 -7.84 3.06 -17.40
C TYR A 97 -8.23 1.79 -18.15
N VAL A 98 -9.10 1.00 -17.53
CA VAL A 98 -9.77 -0.16 -18.12
C VAL A 98 -11.26 -0.04 -17.83
N ASN A 99 -12.11 -0.06 -18.86
CA ASN A 99 -13.56 0.00 -18.68
C ASN A 99 -14.15 -1.39 -18.37
N ALA A 100 -13.78 -1.91 -17.19
CA ALA A 100 -14.21 -3.20 -16.64
C ALA A 100 -14.14 -3.17 -15.10
N PHE A 101 -14.06 -4.33 -14.44
CA PHE A 101 -13.95 -4.42 -12.99
C PHE A 101 -12.50 -4.30 -12.50
N PRO A 102 -12.27 -4.13 -11.18
CA PRO A 102 -10.93 -4.04 -10.59
C PRO A 102 -10.05 -5.26 -10.87
N VAL A 103 -10.63 -6.47 -10.85
CA VAL A 103 -9.90 -7.70 -11.19
C VAL A 103 -9.43 -7.70 -12.65
N ASP A 104 -10.27 -7.21 -13.57
CA ASP A 104 -9.92 -7.11 -14.98
C ASP A 104 -8.84 -6.05 -15.20
N SER A 105 -8.90 -4.96 -14.43
CA SER A 105 -7.89 -3.89 -14.45
C SER A 105 -6.54 -4.39 -13.94
N ALA A 106 -6.52 -5.15 -12.85
CA ALA A 106 -5.31 -5.82 -12.34
C ALA A 106 -4.75 -6.80 -13.37
N ARG A 107 -5.62 -7.68 -13.93
CA ARG A 107 -5.24 -8.66 -14.95
C ARG A 107 -4.66 -7.98 -16.20
N TYR A 108 -5.28 -6.91 -16.68
CA TYR A 108 -4.78 -6.14 -17.82
C TYR A 108 -3.41 -5.51 -17.51
N GLY A 109 -3.25 -4.96 -16.31
CA GLY A 109 -1.98 -4.44 -15.82
C GLY A 109 -0.87 -5.50 -15.83
N ILE A 110 -1.15 -6.70 -15.34
CA ILE A 110 -0.20 -7.82 -15.25
C ILE A 110 0.11 -8.43 -16.61
N GLN A 111 -0.92 -8.74 -17.41
CA GLN A 111 -0.77 -9.54 -18.62
C GLN A 111 -0.45 -8.71 -19.87
N THR A 112 -0.84 -7.44 -19.88
CA THR A 112 -0.70 -6.57 -21.07
C THR A 112 0.28 -5.44 -20.83
N LEU A 113 0.07 -4.64 -19.78
CA LEU A 113 0.86 -3.43 -19.57
C LEU A 113 2.27 -3.73 -19.04
N ALA A 114 2.39 -4.61 -18.05
CA ALA A 114 3.68 -4.96 -17.47
C ALA A 114 4.70 -5.47 -18.52
N PRO A 115 4.37 -6.40 -19.43
CA PRO A 115 5.27 -6.77 -20.52
C PRO A 115 5.67 -5.61 -21.43
N GLN A 116 4.82 -4.60 -21.61
CA GLN A 116 5.11 -3.43 -22.43
C GLN A 116 6.05 -2.44 -21.73
N PHE A 117 5.82 -2.16 -20.45
CA PHE A 117 6.58 -1.15 -19.70
C PHE A 117 7.83 -1.72 -19.02
N PHE A 118 7.81 -3.00 -18.64
CA PHE A 118 8.89 -3.65 -17.90
C PHE A 118 9.79 -4.54 -18.79
N ASN A 119 9.97 -4.15 -20.06
CA ASN A 119 10.84 -4.83 -21.02
C ASN A 119 10.54 -6.33 -21.19
N GLY A 120 9.27 -6.71 -21.25
CA GLY A 120 8.81 -8.10 -21.37
C GLY A 120 8.77 -8.87 -20.05
N SER A 121 9.08 -8.23 -18.91
CA SER A 121 9.04 -8.85 -17.60
C SER A 121 7.63 -8.81 -16.99
N ALA A 122 7.33 -9.79 -16.14
CA ALA A 122 6.19 -9.72 -15.24
C ALA A 122 6.44 -8.64 -14.16
N PRO A 123 5.38 -8.09 -13.53
CA PRO A 123 5.57 -7.25 -12.36
C PRO A 123 6.14 -8.08 -11.19
N ASP A 124 6.99 -7.46 -10.39
CA ASP A 124 7.49 -8.07 -9.15
C ASP A 124 6.41 -8.09 -8.07
N PHE A 125 5.48 -7.12 -8.13
CA PHE A 125 4.51 -6.87 -7.08
C PHE A 125 3.27 -6.13 -7.60
N VAL A 126 2.10 -6.41 -7.00
CA VAL A 126 0.86 -5.64 -7.24
C VAL A 126 0.43 -4.88 -6.00
N VAL A 127 0.18 -3.58 -6.17
CA VAL A 127 -0.42 -2.73 -5.14
C VAL A 127 -1.86 -2.42 -5.54
N SER A 128 -2.82 -2.73 -4.69
CA SER A 128 -4.24 -2.39 -4.89
C SER A 128 -4.69 -1.35 -3.86
N GLY A 129 -5.28 -0.25 -4.32
CA GLY A 129 -5.71 0.89 -3.51
C GLY A 129 -4.71 2.07 -3.50
N PRO A 130 -4.75 2.95 -2.49
CA PRO A 130 -5.64 2.89 -1.34
C PRO A 130 -7.11 3.10 -1.72
N ASN A 131 -7.99 2.28 -1.14
CA ASN A 131 -9.44 2.45 -1.23
C ASN A 131 -9.93 3.66 -0.42
N VAL A 132 -10.92 4.40 -0.92
CA VAL A 132 -11.71 5.36 -0.13
C VAL A 132 -12.63 4.58 0.83
N GLY A 133 -12.23 4.50 2.09
CA GLY A 133 -12.90 3.71 3.13
C GLY A 133 -12.12 2.44 3.49
N ASN A 134 -12.30 1.95 4.72
CA ASN A 134 -11.65 0.71 5.15
C ASN A 134 -12.40 -0.55 4.66
N ASN A 135 -11.65 -1.61 4.37
CA ASN A 135 -12.15 -2.95 4.09
C ASN A 135 -11.85 -3.86 5.29
N LEU A 136 -12.77 -3.85 6.26
CA LEU A 136 -12.69 -4.56 7.54
C LEU A 136 -13.71 -5.70 7.62
N GLY A 137 -13.32 -6.84 8.19
CA GLY A 137 -14.24 -7.95 8.45
C GLY A 137 -14.97 -8.44 7.19
N SER A 138 -16.30 -8.52 7.24
CA SER A 138 -17.10 -9.04 6.12
C SER A 138 -17.06 -8.17 4.85
N THR A 139 -16.68 -6.89 4.95
CA THR A 139 -16.57 -6.01 3.77
C THR A 139 -15.44 -6.45 2.82
N VAL A 140 -14.44 -7.17 3.33
CA VAL A 140 -13.36 -7.77 2.54
C VAL A 140 -13.91 -8.66 1.41
N LEU A 141 -15.02 -9.38 1.65
CA LEU A 141 -15.60 -10.30 0.66
C LEU A 141 -16.06 -9.58 -0.61
N ILE A 142 -16.70 -8.41 -0.44
CA ILE A 142 -17.28 -7.60 -1.51
C ILE A 142 -16.36 -6.46 -1.98
N SER A 143 -15.18 -6.32 -1.39
CA SER A 143 -14.20 -5.30 -1.75
C SER A 143 -13.59 -5.57 -3.13
N GLY A 144 -13.66 -4.59 -4.03
CA GLY A 144 -13.00 -4.62 -5.32
C GLY A 144 -11.49 -4.42 -5.18
N THR A 145 -11.06 -3.54 -4.28
CA THR A 145 -9.64 -3.37 -3.92
C THR A 145 -9.01 -4.68 -3.44
N VAL A 146 -9.66 -5.41 -2.52
CA VAL A 146 -9.18 -6.75 -2.10
C VAL A 146 -9.29 -7.74 -3.25
N GLY A 147 -10.38 -7.70 -4.03
CA GLY A 147 -10.59 -8.56 -5.20
C GLY A 147 -9.45 -8.46 -6.22
N ALA A 148 -8.98 -7.26 -6.52
CA ALA A 148 -7.87 -7.02 -7.43
C ALA A 148 -6.53 -7.56 -6.89
N ALA A 149 -6.28 -7.44 -5.57
CA ALA A 149 -5.14 -8.10 -4.95
C ALA A 149 -5.26 -9.64 -5.00
N CYS A 150 -6.46 -10.20 -4.80
CA CYS A 150 -6.68 -11.64 -4.96
C CYS A 150 -6.38 -12.11 -6.39
N GLU A 151 -6.81 -11.34 -7.40
CA GLU A 151 -6.53 -11.64 -8.80
C GLU A 151 -5.02 -11.70 -9.07
N ALA A 152 -4.25 -10.73 -8.57
CA ALA A 152 -2.81 -10.75 -8.69
C ALA A 152 -2.18 -12.01 -8.05
N ALA A 153 -2.64 -12.40 -6.86
CA ALA A 153 -2.18 -13.62 -6.21
C ALA A 153 -2.54 -14.89 -6.99
N HIS A 154 -3.69 -14.92 -7.67
CA HIS A 154 -4.08 -16.01 -8.58
C HIS A 154 -3.24 -16.06 -9.87
N GLU A 155 -2.79 -14.90 -10.36
CA GLU A 155 -1.81 -14.77 -11.46
C GLU A 155 -0.37 -15.14 -11.02
N GLY A 156 -0.18 -15.46 -9.74
CA GLY A 156 1.12 -15.82 -9.16
C GLY A 156 2.00 -14.63 -8.80
N ILE A 157 1.46 -13.41 -8.79
CA ILE A 157 2.16 -12.19 -8.42
C ILE A 157 1.82 -11.82 -6.97
N PRO A 158 2.81 -11.57 -6.10
CA PRO A 158 2.55 -11.14 -4.72
C PRO A 158 1.85 -9.77 -4.67
N SER A 159 0.96 -9.58 -3.70
CA SER A 159 0.08 -8.40 -3.66
C SER A 159 -0.24 -7.88 -2.27
N ILE A 160 -0.59 -6.59 -2.19
CA ILE A 160 -1.22 -5.95 -1.02
C ILE A 160 -2.46 -5.19 -1.45
N ALA A 161 -3.49 -5.21 -0.59
CA ALA A 161 -4.61 -4.27 -0.61
C ALA A 161 -4.45 -3.21 0.48
N PHE A 162 -4.53 -1.92 0.12
CA PHE A 162 -4.49 -0.79 1.03
C PHE A 162 -5.86 -0.11 1.09
N SER A 163 -6.29 0.33 2.27
CA SER A 163 -7.58 0.98 2.48
C SER A 163 -7.49 2.11 3.49
N ALA A 164 -8.07 3.28 3.18
CA ALA A 164 -7.94 4.50 3.98
C ALA A 164 -9.24 4.86 4.70
N ALA A 165 -9.21 5.10 6.02
CA ALA A 165 -10.41 5.46 6.79
C ALA A 165 -11.00 6.82 6.41
N THR A 166 -10.15 7.73 5.93
CA THR A 166 -10.52 9.10 5.55
C THR A 166 -10.00 9.42 4.15
N GLY A 167 -10.47 10.55 3.62
CA GLY A 167 -10.32 10.91 2.23
C GLY A 167 -11.64 10.75 1.50
N SER A 168 -11.80 11.53 0.45
CA SER A 168 -13.00 11.55 -0.37
C SER A 168 -12.64 11.14 -1.79
N GLN A 169 -13.65 10.70 -2.55
CA GLN A 169 -13.49 10.37 -3.96
C GLN A 169 -13.41 11.66 -4.80
N VAL A 170 -12.27 12.34 -4.74
CA VAL A 170 -12.00 13.58 -5.46
C VAL A 170 -11.03 13.36 -6.62
N SER A 171 -11.14 14.22 -7.63
CA SER A 171 -10.23 14.21 -8.78
C SER A 171 -8.77 14.33 -8.35
N TYR A 172 -7.90 13.63 -9.05
CA TYR A 172 -6.45 13.74 -8.89
C TYR A 172 -5.93 15.17 -9.03
N THR A 173 -6.61 16.03 -9.79
CA THR A 173 -6.26 17.45 -9.94
C THR A 173 -6.31 18.20 -8.60
N THR A 174 -7.11 17.72 -7.63
CA THR A 174 -7.17 18.30 -6.28
C THR A 174 -5.81 18.28 -5.57
N LEU A 175 -4.94 17.30 -5.88
CA LEU A 175 -3.60 17.21 -5.31
C LEU A 175 -2.75 18.46 -5.60
N GLU A 176 -3.01 19.12 -6.73
CA GLU A 176 -2.32 20.34 -7.16
C GLU A 176 -3.17 21.59 -6.92
N SER A 177 -4.48 21.53 -7.22
CA SER A 177 -5.36 22.70 -7.14
C SER A 177 -5.73 23.08 -5.71
N ASN A 178 -5.64 22.13 -4.76
CA ASN A 178 -5.87 22.38 -3.34
C ASN A 178 -4.92 21.52 -2.47
N PRO A 179 -3.63 21.88 -2.43
CA PRO A 179 -2.58 21.04 -1.84
C PRO A 179 -2.70 20.89 -0.32
N ASP A 180 -3.37 21.83 0.35
CA ASP A 180 -3.53 21.87 1.81
C ASP A 180 -4.92 21.36 2.25
N SER A 181 -5.75 20.86 1.32
CA SER A 181 -7.04 20.27 1.68
C SER A 181 -6.86 18.99 2.51
N ALA A 182 -7.85 18.69 3.34
CA ALA A 182 -7.87 17.45 4.11
C ALA A 182 -7.74 16.20 3.22
N ASP A 183 -8.34 16.21 2.02
CA ASP A 183 -8.24 15.11 1.06
C ASP A 183 -6.82 14.96 0.50
N THR A 184 -6.16 16.05 0.11
CA THR A 184 -4.78 16.01 -0.39
C THR A 184 -3.81 15.58 0.70
N LEU A 185 -3.94 16.11 1.91
CA LEU A 185 -3.09 15.74 3.04
C LEU A 185 -3.28 14.27 3.42
N ALA A 186 -4.52 13.78 3.47
CA ALA A 186 -4.81 12.38 3.70
C ALA A 186 -4.20 11.50 2.60
N ALA A 187 -4.37 11.86 1.32
CA ALA A 187 -3.84 11.09 0.21
C ALA A 187 -2.32 10.95 0.25
N ARG A 188 -1.60 12.05 0.53
CA ARG A 188 -0.13 12.04 0.66
C ARG A 188 0.34 11.23 1.87
N THR A 189 -0.36 11.33 3.01
CA THR A 189 -0.03 10.55 4.22
C THR A 189 -0.21 9.05 3.98
N TYR A 190 -1.34 8.60 3.43
CA TYR A 190 -1.55 7.18 3.13
C TYR A 190 -0.61 6.67 2.05
N ALA A 191 -0.27 7.49 1.06
CA ALA A 191 0.72 7.14 0.05
C ALA A 191 2.11 6.89 0.66
N ALA A 192 2.56 7.79 1.53
CA ALA A 192 3.83 7.63 2.24
C ALA A 192 3.85 6.38 3.14
N LEU A 193 2.76 6.10 3.86
CA LEU A 193 2.65 4.89 4.68
C LEU A 193 2.68 3.62 3.84
N SER A 194 2.03 3.63 2.68
CA SER A 194 2.01 2.49 1.76
C SER A 194 3.39 2.22 1.20
N VAL A 195 4.16 3.26 0.85
CA VAL A 195 5.58 3.12 0.45
C VAL A 195 6.40 2.48 1.56
N GLN A 196 6.27 2.96 2.82
CA GLN A 196 6.99 2.37 3.95
C GLN A 196 6.67 0.88 4.12
N PHE A 197 5.41 0.50 3.99
CA PHE A 197 4.99 -0.89 4.12
C PHE A 197 5.48 -1.76 2.96
N VAL A 198 5.37 -1.29 1.71
CA VAL A 198 5.89 -1.99 0.53
C VAL A 198 7.39 -2.19 0.66
N GLN A 199 8.15 -1.17 1.07
CA GLN A 199 9.60 -1.28 1.30
C GLN A 199 9.92 -2.32 2.39
N ALA A 200 9.19 -2.31 3.51
CA ALA A 200 9.40 -3.30 4.58
C ALA A 200 9.15 -4.74 4.09
N LEU A 201 8.06 -4.96 3.35
CA LEU A 201 7.68 -6.29 2.87
C LEU A 201 8.65 -6.81 1.78
N THR A 202 9.20 -5.91 0.95
CA THR A 202 10.05 -6.25 -0.20
C THR A 202 11.56 -6.14 0.09
N ALA A 203 11.96 -5.63 1.25
CA ALA A 203 13.37 -5.43 1.61
C ALA A 203 14.18 -6.73 1.63
N ALA A 204 13.55 -7.84 2.01
CA ALA A 204 14.19 -9.15 1.98
C ALA A 204 14.08 -9.76 0.58
N GLY A 205 15.22 -10.17 0.01
CA GLY A 205 15.23 -10.91 -1.26
C GLY A 205 14.47 -12.24 -1.18
N GLY A 206 14.14 -12.79 -2.36
CA GLY A 206 13.40 -14.05 -2.49
C GLY A 206 11.88 -13.86 -2.57
N THR A 207 11.14 -14.91 -2.21
CA THR A 207 9.67 -14.98 -2.37
C THR A 207 8.93 -13.99 -1.48
N ILE A 208 8.42 -12.86 -1.99
CA ILE A 208 7.80 -11.78 -1.18
C ILE A 208 6.59 -12.25 -0.36
N LEU A 209 5.71 -13.06 -0.94
CA LEU A 209 4.56 -13.71 -0.27
C LEU A 209 4.44 -15.17 -0.74
N PRO A 210 3.89 -16.09 0.08
CA PRO A 210 3.59 -17.44 -0.37
C PRO A 210 2.54 -17.40 -1.50
N THR A 211 2.48 -18.46 -2.32
CA THR A 211 1.46 -18.58 -3.36
C THR A 211 0.06 -18.48 -2.77
N ASN A 212 -0.84 -17.78 -3.47
CA ASN A 212 -2.25 -17.63 -3.06
C ASN A 212 -2.45 -16.91 -1.71
N VAL A 213 -1.48 -16.09 -1.30
CA VAL A 213 -1.53 -15.27 -0.09
C VAL A 213 -1.37 -13.80 -0.48
N SER A 214 -2.16 -12.95 0.16
CA SER A 214 -2.09 -11.49 0.04
C SER A 214 -2.19 -10.86 1.43
N VAL A 215 -1.89 -9.56 1.51
CA VAL A 215 -1.97 -8.79 2.74
C VAL A 215 -3.04 -7.70 2.61
N ASN A 216 -3.85 -7.52 3.64
CA ASN A 216 -4.84 -6.45 3.76
C ASN A 216 -4.36 -5.43 4.80
N VAL A 217 -4.23 -4.17 4.39
CA VAL A 217 -3.78 -3.08 5.26
C VAL A 217 -4.86 -2.00 5.34
N ASN A 218 -5.32 -1.71 6.55
CA ASN A 218 -6.28 -0.64 6.79
C ASN A 218 -5.65 0.45 7.64
N TYR A 219 -5.68 1.68 7.12
CA TYR A 219 -5.21 2.85 7.85
C TYR A 219 -6.34 3.46 8.68
N PRO A 220 -6.07 3.91 9.91
CA PRO A 220 -7.02 4.67 10.71
C PRO A 220 -7.12 6.09 10.17
N SER A 221 -8.07 6.87 10.70
CA SER A 221 -8.26 8.27 10.30
C SER A 221 -7.01 9.11 10.53
N THR A 222 -6.65 9.92 9.53
CA THR A 222 -5.59 10.93 9.63
C THR A 222 -5.96 12.13 10.49
N SER A 223 -7.22 12.32 10.86
CA SER A 223 -7.67 13.52 11.58
C SER A 223 -6.97 13.73 12.93
N ASN A 224 -6.53 12.64 13.58
CA ASN A 224 -5.81 12.67 14.85
C ASN A 224 -4.33 12.25 14.71
N CYS A 225 -3.86 12.05 13.48
CA CYS A 225 -2.54 11.54 13.15
C CYS A 225 -1.89 12.50 12.14
N PRO A 226 -1.35 13.64 12.61
CA PRO A 226 -0.91 14.72 11.73
C PRO A 226 0.30 14.34 10.88
N ASP A 227 1.16 13.46 11.37
CA ASP A 227 2.40 13.07 10.70
C ASP A 227 2.45 11.56 10.43
N VAL A 228 3.09 11.19 9.33
CA VAL A 228 3.36 9.79 8.95
C VAL A 228 4.09 9.04 10.09
N SER A 229 4.97 9.71 10.83
CA SER A 229 5.70 9.12 11.97
C SER A 229 4.85 8.79 13.19
N ASN A 230 3.60 9.27 13.25
CA ASN A 230 2.68 8.87 14.32
C ASN A 230 2.11 7.48 14.10
N PHE A 231 2.15 6.97 12.86
CA PHE A 231 1.52 5.71 12.53
C PHE A 231 2.42 4.54 12.91
N SER A 232 1.79 3.43 13.27
CA SER A 232 2.47 2.16 13.44
C SER A 232 1.62 1.03 12.87
N PHE A 233 2.29 0.01 12.34
CA PHE A 233 1.62 -1.16 11.80
C PHE A 233 1.45 -2.22 12.90
N VAL A 234 0.29 -2.85 12.95
CA VAL A 234 -0.04 -3.89 13.93
C VAL A 234 -0.51 -5.12 13.18
N LEU A 235 0.12 -6.26 13.45
CA LEU A 235 -0.31 -7.55 12.91
C LEU A 235 -1.69 -7.91 13.49
N SER A 236 -2.63 -8.28 12.62
CA SER A 236 -4.04 -8.45 12.93
C SER A 236 -4.68 -9.59 12.15
N ARG A 237 -5.96 -9.83 12.43
CA ARG A 237 -6.86 -10.67 11.65
C ARG A 237 -7.97 -9.86 11.01
N ILE A 238 -8.44 -10.29 9.85
CA ILE A 238 -9.63 -9.73 9.22
C ILE A 238 -10.83 -9.83 10.15
N ASN A 239 -11.07 -11.03 10.70
CA ASN A 239 -12.21 -11.28 11.59
C ASN A 239 -11.74 -11.60 13.02
N GLU A 240 -12.49 -11.11 14.00
CA GLU A 240 -12.34 -11.53 15.39
C GLU A 240 -12.66 -13.02 15.51
N ASP A 241 -11.72 -13.78 16.06
CA ASP A 241 -11.87 -15.21 16.31
C ASP A 241 -11.01 -15.60 17.51
N THR A 242 -11.64 -15.65 18.68
CA THR A 242 -10.97 -16.02 19.94
C THR A 242 -10.67 -17.51 20.05
N SER A 243 -11.18 -18.33 19.12
CA SER A 243 -10.95 -19.77 19.10
C SER A 243 -9.73 -20.17 18.25
N ALA A 244 -9.27 -19.27 17.39
CA ALA A 244 -8.12 -19.53 16.54
C ALA A 244 -6.79 -19.41 17.28
N THR A 245 -5.80 -20.14 16.76
CA THR A 245 -4.39 -20.05 17.18
C THR A 245 -3.60 -19.42 16.05
N ASP A 246 -3.20 -18.17 16.27
CA ASP A 246 -2.37 -17.37 15.36
C ASP A 246 -0.87 -17.57 15.65
N VAL A 247 -0.03 -16.94 14.83
CA VAL A 247 1.39 -16.77 15.14
C VAL A 247 1.58 -16.08 16.48
N GLU A 248 2.54 -16.54 17.26
CA GLU A 248 2.91 -15.87 18.52
C GLU A 248 3.50 -14.49 18.22
N TRP A 249 2.81 -13.45 18.69
CA TRP A 249 3.24 -12.06 18.56
C TRP A 249 2.73 -11.27 19.76
N CYS A 250 3.55 -10.35 20.29
CA CYS A 250 3.18 -9.54 21.46
C CYS A 250 2.75 -10.36 22.70
N GLY A 251 3.34 -11.54 22.90
CA GLY A 251 3.05 -12.41 24.05
C GLY A 251 1.69 -13.12 24.01
N THR A 252 1.03 -13.16 22.84
CA THR A 252 -0.25 -13.85 22.62
C THR A 252 -0.21 -14.67 21.32
N THR A 253 -1.05 -15.70 21.24
CA THR A 253 -1.34 -16.46 20.00
C THR A 253 -2.75 -16.15 19.48
N ASN A 254 -3.32 -15.01 19.88
CA ASN A 254 -4.58 -14.52 19.36
C ASN A 254 -4.39 -13.05 18.97
N LEU A 255 -4.35 -12.81 17.66
CA LEU A 255 -4.15 -11.50 17.07
C LEU A 255 -5.44 -10.67 17.14
N PRO A 256 -5.35 -9.35 17.32
CA PRO A 256 -6.53 -8.49 17.34
C PRO A 256 -7.20 -8.43 15.97
N ALA A 257 -8.52 -8.23 15.94
CA ALA A 257 -9.23 -7.95 14.69
C ALA A 257 -8.86 -6.56 14.13
N GLU A 258 -8.82 -6.42 12.80
CA GLU A 258 -8.53 -5.15 12.11
C GLU A 258 -9.39 -4.00 12.63
N SER A 259 -10.68 -4.28 12.85
CA SER A 259 -11.65 -3.28 13.32
C SER A 259 -11.36 -2.77 14.73
N ASN A 260 -10.67 -3.56 15.56
CA ASN A 260 -10.21 -3.15 16.88
C ASN A 260 -8.91 -2.36 16.79
N VAL A 261 -8.00 -2.72 15.87
CA VAL A 261 -6.73 -2.00 15.66
C VAL A 261 -6.97 -0.56 15.21
N VAL A 262 -7.73 -0.36 14.12
CA VAL A 262 -7.89 0.97 13.50
C VAL A 262 -8.68 1.97 14.35
N LYS A 263 -9.28 1.52 15.46
CA LYS A 263 -9.98 2.38 16.43
C LYS A 263 -9.09 2.85 17.58
N GLN A 264 -7.89 2.32 17.73
CA GLN A 264 -7.01 2.57 18.89
C GLN A 264 -6.01 3.71 18.67
N GLY A 265 -6.26 4.58 17.70
CA GLY A 265 -5.40 5.73 17.38
C GLY A 265 -4.72 5.55 16.03
N CYS A 266 -3.43 5.89 15.94
CA CYS A 266 -2.66 5.85 14.70
C CYS A 266 -2.11 4.44 14.38
N PHE A 267 -2.90 3.40 14.62
CA PHE A 267 -2.51 2.03 14.31
C PHE A 267 -3.16 1.55 13.01
N ALA A 268 -2.32 1.24 12.03
CA ALA A 268 -2.73 0.57 10.79
C ALA A 268 -2.76 -0.94 11.02
N SER A 269 -3.88 -1.58 10.68
CA SER A 269 -4.01 -3.03 10.79
C SER A 269 -3.33 -3.70 9.60
N VAL A 270 -2.74 -4.87 9.82
CA VAL A 270 -2.06 -5.68 8.80
C VAL A 270 -2.51 -7.13 8.98
N SER A 271 -3.36 -7.62 8.07
CA SER A 271 -3.82 -9.02 8.12
C SER A 271 -3.34 -9.80 6.91
N VAL A 272 -2.97 -11.04 7.13
CA VAL A 272 -2.53 -11.97 6.08
C VAL A 272 -3.70 -12.87 5.74
N PHE A 273 -4.05 -12.96 4.46
CA PHE A 273 -5.25 -13.67 4.04
C PHE A 273 -5.01 -14.55 2.81
N ASN A 274 -5.82 -15.59 2.70
CA ASN A 274 -5.82 -16.50 1.55
C ASN A 274 -6.62 -15.86 0.40
N ALA A 275 -6.00 -15.67 -0.77
CA ALA A 275 -6.62 -14.97 -1.88
C ALA A 275 -7.84 -15.68 -2.48
N SER A 276 -7.93 -17.01 -2.36
CA SER A 276 -9.10 -17.76 -2.83
C SER A 276 -10.30 -17.67 -1.89
N THR A 277 -10.08 -17.57 -0.57
CA THR A 277 -11.18 -17.54 0.42
C THR A 277 -11.43 -16.17 1.03
N LYS A 278 -10.53 -15.20 0.82
CA LYS A 278 -10.54 -13.87 1.44
C LYS A 278 -10.63 -13.93 2.98
N SER A 279 -10.10 -15.00 3.56
CA SER A 279 -10.14 -15.28 4.99
C SER A 279 -8.73 -15.33 5.57
N ASP A 280 -8.62 -15.15 6.89
CA ASP A 280 -7.36 -15.28 7.63
C ASP A 280 -6.66 -16.61 7.33
N VAL A 281 -5.33 -16.55 7.20
CA VAL A 281 -4.48 -17.74 7.01
C VAL A 281 -4.09 -18.38 8.34
N ASP A 282 -3.46 -19.56 8.29
CA ASP A 282 -2.92 -20.22 9.47
C ASP A 282 -1.69 -19.51 10.07
N ALA A 283 -1.35 -19.88 11.32
CA ALA A 283 -0.21 -19.33 12.06
C ALA A 283 1.12 -19.45 11.32
N ASN A 284 1.34 -20.53 10.55
CA ASN A 284 2.60 -20.71 9.81
C ASN A 284 2.73 -19.69 8.68
N THR A 285 1.63 -19.43 7.97
CA THR A 285 1.57 -18.47 6.88
C THR A 285 1.66 -17.04 7.42
N GLN A 286 1.02 -16.75 8.56
CA GLN A 286 1.21 -15.49 9.28
C GLN A 286 2.68 -15.29 9.70
N ALA A 287 3.33 -16.33 10.23
CA ALA A 287 4.73 -16.28 10.65
C ALA A 287 5.70 -15.95 9.50
N PHE A 288 5.39 -16.42 8.28
CA PHE A 288 6.18 -16.08 7.09
C PHE A 288 6.16 -14.57 6.82
N VAL A 289 4.98 -13.94 6.85
CA VAL A 289 4.86 -12.49 6.63
C VAL A 289 5.44 -11.73 7.80
N LEU A 290 5.16 -12.14 9.05
CA LEU A 290 5.75 -11.57 10.25
C LEU A 290 7.29 -11.54 10.17
N GLY A 291 7.92 -12.63 9.72
CA GLY A 291 9.36 -12.71 9.54
C GLY A 291 9.95 -11.67 8.57
N ARG A 292 9.13 -11.13 7.65
CA ARG A 292 9.54 -10.04 6.74
C ARG A 292 9.40 -8.66 7.33
N ILE A 293 8.32 -8.42 8.07
CA ILE A 293 7.92 -7.07 8.47
C ILE A 293 8.02 -6.81 9.97
N ASN A 294 8.52 -7.75 10.78
CA ASN A 294 8.58 -7.61 12.24
C ASN A 294 9.24 -6.31 12.72
N GLY A 295 10.29 -5.83 12.05
CA GLY A 295 10.97 -4.57 12.38
C GLY A 295 10.14 -3.31 12.09
N SER A 296 9.03 -3.46 11.37
CA SER A 296 8.07 -2.38 11.08
C SER A 296 6.75 -2.53 11.84
N LEU A 297 6.59 -3.60 12.62
CA LEU A 297 5.39 -3.88 13.41
C LEU A 297 5.57 -3.44 14.86
N THR A 298 4.47 -3.04 15.50
CA THR A 298 4.38 -2.79 16.93
C THR A 298 3.25 -3.61 17.56
N CYS A 299 3.27 -3.70 18.89
CA CYS A 299 2.16 -4.19 19.68
C CYS A 299 1.15 -3.08 19.94
N LEU A 300 -0.13 -3.42 20.08
CA LEU A 300 -1.10 -2.51 20.67
C LEU A 300 -0.74 -2.26 22.14
N PRO A 301 -0.98 -1.04 22.68
CA PRO A 301 -0.84 -0.79 24.11
C PRO A 301 -1.80 -1.68 24.89
N ASP A 302 -1.32 -2.34 25.95
CA ASP A 302 -2.21 -3.04 26.87
C ASP A 302 -3.18 -2.04 27.48
N GLY A 303 -4.48 -2.36 27.49
CA GLY A 303 -5.56 -1.53 28.06
C GLY A 303 -5.42 -1.24 29.57
N SER A 304 -4.31 -1.64 30.19
CA SER A 304 -3.91 -1.35 31.56
C SER A 304 -2.72 -0.38 31.62
N SER A 305 -2.90 0.89 31.26
CA SER A 305 -2.20 1.99 31.94
C SER A 305 -2.70 3.37 31.54
N SER A 306 -3.40 4.00 32.47
CA SER A 306 -3.08 5.38 32.81
C SER A 306 -1.60 5.43 33.23
N ASN A 307 -0.78 6.18 32.49
CA ASN A 307 0.54 6.68 32.88
C ASN A 307 1.62 5.61 33.18
N GLY A 308 2.46 5.28 32.18
CA GLY A 308 3.69 4.53 32.40
C GLY A 308 4.53 4.38 31.14
N GLN A 309 5.64 5.12 31.04
CA GLN A 309 6.72 4.81 30.09
C GLN A 309 7.21 3.38 30.34
N VAL A 310 7.11 2.51 29.33
CA VAL A 310 7.92 1.30 29.27
C VAL A 310 9.23 1.69 28.59
N THR A 311 10.26 1.93 29.41
CA THR A 311 11.64 2.05 28.94
C THR A 311 12.19 0.65 28.66
N ASN A 312 12.59 0.39 27.43
CA ASN A 312 13.44 -0.76 27.09
C ASN A 312 14.85 -0.49 27.65
N ASP A 313 15.14 -1.01 28.83
CA ASP A 313 16.50 -1.04 29.37
C ASP A 313 17.27 -2.22 28.76
N GLY A 314 17.98 -1.90 27.69
CA GLY A 314 18.97 -2.73 27.02
C GLY A 314 20.05 -1.83 26.42
N ALA A 315 20.61 -0.93 27.22
CA ALA A 315 21.62 0.03 26.80
C ALA A 315 22.93 -0.68 26.41
N ILE A 316 23.24 -0.70 25.11
CA ILE A 316 24.61 -0.52 24.63
C ILE A 316 24.72 0.94 24.18
N THR A 317 25.42 1.73 24.98
CA THR A 317 25.80 3.12 24.72
C THR A 317 26.59 3.25 23.42
N MET A 318 26.05 3.97 22.43
CA MET A 318 26.81 4.56 21.33
C MET A 318 26.29 5.99 21.11
N GLU A 319 27.25 6.91 21.03
CA GLU A 319 27.13 8.35 21.14
C GLU A 319 26.16 9.00 20.15
N THR A 320 25.47 10.02 20.65
CA THR A 320 24.65 10.97 19.91
C THR A 320 25.52 11.82 18.97
N THR A 321 25.30 11.72 17.66
CA THR A 321 25.68 12.78 16.72
C THR A 321 24.58 12.98 15.67
N THR A 322 23.74 13.98 15.97
CA THR A 322 23.06 14.94 15.06
C THR A 322 22.54 14.44 13.71
N LYS A 323 21.24 14.07 13.66
CA LYS A 323 20.42 14.01 12.44
C LYS A 323 19.83 15.40 12.13
N THR A 324 20.31 16.10 11.10
CA THR A 324 19.62 17.30 10.57
C THR A 324 19.82 17.54 9.07
N THR A 325 20.03 16.51 8.22
CA THR A 325 20.39 16.79 6.80
C THR A 325 19.61 16.03 5.73
N VAL A 326 18.49 15.37 6.04
CA VAL A 326 17.71 14.65 5.00
C VAL A 326 16.35 15.31 4.68
N ALA A 327 15.82 16.16 5.57
CA ALA A 327 14.55 16.85 5.32
C ALA A 327 14.67 18.09 4.39
N ALA A 328 15.88 18.59 4.12
CA ALA A 328 16.08 19.80 3.32
C ALA A 328 16.24 19.54 1.80
N ALA A 329 16.45 18.29 1.37
CA ALA A 329 16.70 17.98 -0.05
C ALA A 329 15.41 17.84 -0.88
N MET A 330 14.25 17.63 -0.26
CA MET A 330 13.00 17.37 -0.96
C MET A 330 12.21 18.66 -1.31
N VAL A 331 12.50 19.77 -0.64
CA VAL A 331 11.80 21.06 -0.84
C VAL A 331 12.49 21.93 -1.91
N MET A 332 13.77 21.67 -2.24
CA MET A 332 14.53 22.51 -3.18
C MET A 332 14.39 22.08 -4.65
N ALA A 333 13.87 20.89 -4.94
CA ALA A 333 13.69 20.39 -6.31
C ALA A 333 12.38 20.87 -6.99
N MET A 334 11.49 21.55 -6.26
CA MET A 334 10.21 22.05 -6.80
C MET A 334 10.21 23.57 -7.08
N MET A 335 11.36 24.24 -7.04
CA MET A 335 11.46 25.68 -7.35
C MET A 335 12.33 26.02 -8.57
N THR A 336 12.75 25.03 -9.35
CA THR A 336 13.40 25.28 -10.65
C THR A 336 12.93 24.29 -11.71
N SER A 337 11.73 24.54 -12.23
CA SER A 337 11.29 24.21 -13.59
C SER A 337 10.14 25.13 -13.95
#